data_AF-A0A5N6UWK9-F1
#
_entry.id   AF-A0A5N6UWK9-F1
#
_cell.length_a   1.000
_cell.length_b   1.000
_cell.length_c   1.000
_cell.angle_alpha   90.00
_cell.angle_beta   90.00
_cell.angle_gamma   90.00
#
_symmetry.space_group_name_H-M   'P 1'
#
loop_
_entity.id
_entity.type
_entity.pdbx_description
1 polymer ?
#
loop_
_entity_poly.entity_id
_entity_poly.type
_entity_poly.pdbx_seq_one_letter_code
_entity_poly.pdbx_strand_id
1 'polypeptide(L)'
;MSIEVKSLNGQWTGVYTVDNSNGTSNGESDFVLSIESDPTDSTRARINGQGSDDAGSFAMTGTLDSNDLINLQKNYSTHGWAYAGKLDRASSVLHGSWGDARNGQIGFFAFHQVNDDDVVSARERIWRTNGRWKGTYSGAREDIRWPCEFDLTALPGNKDEQLAIVGKGTDNAGGFSIKGTVMSTHQVVFVKQYRGHSWIYRGELDEDGSVMEGDWEGKGDQGTFTFTR
;
A
#
# COMPACT_ATOMS: atom_id res chain seq x y z
N MET A 1 -3.03 13.60 23.46
CA MET A 1 -1.97 12.57 23.53
C MET A 1 -0.91 12.98 22.52
N SER A 2 0.37 13.05 22.89
CA SER A 2 1.44 13.46 21.97
C SER A 2 1.72 12.37 20.95
N ILE A 3 1.96 12.72 19.69
CA ILE A 3 2.32 11.72 18.66
C ILE A 3 3.80 11.32 18.84
N GLU A 4 4.06 10.04 19.04
CA GLU A 4 5.40 9.44 18.93
C GLU A 4 5.67 9.11 17.46
N VAL A 5 6.66 9.77 16.86
CA VAL A 5 6.90 9.72 15.40
C VAL A 5 8.31 9.31 14.98
N LYS A 6 9.26 9.24 15.92
CA LYS A 6 10.67 8.98 15.58
C LYS A 6 10.88 7.63 14.89
N SER A 7 10.09 6.62 15.25
CA SER A 7 10.13 5.29 14.64
C SER A 7 9.64 5.28 13.19
N LEU A 8 8.93 6.30 12.72
CA LEU A 8 8.37 6.40 11.36
C LEU A 8 9.31 7.09 10.37
N ASN A 9 10.46 7.58 10.87
CA ASN A 9 11.51 8.15 10.03
C ASN A 9 12.23 7.07 9.25
N GLY A 10 12.55 7.37 8.00
CA GLY A 10 13.37 6.49 7.17
C GLY A 10 12.76 6.23 5.80
N GLN A 11 13.16 5.09 5.24
CA GLN A 11 12.78 4.68 3.89
C GLN A 11 11.37 4.09 3.88
N TRP A 12 10.61 4.46 2.86
CA TRP A 12 9.28 3.97 2.56
C TRP A 12 9.24 3.52 1.11
N THR A 13 8.50 2.45 0.84
CA THR A 13 8.26 1.96 -0.52
C THR A 13 6.90 1.30 -0.63
N GLY A 14 6.41 1.12 -1.84
CA GLY A 14 5.14 0.46 -2.11
C GLY A 14 4.57 0.91 -3.44
N VAL A 15 3.24 0.88 -3.55
CA VAL A 15 2.55 1.02 -4.83
C VAL A 15 1.52 2.14 -4.81
N TYR A 16 1.26 2.67 -6.00
CA TYR A 16 0.08 3.47 -6.28
C TYR A 16 -0.63 2.96 -7.54
N THR A 17 -1.93 3.19 -7.60
CA THR A 17 -2.79 2.81 -8.71
C THR A 17 -3.64 3.99 -9.17
N VAL A 18 -4.06 3.98 -10.44
CA VAL A 18 -4.98 4.97 -11.01
C VAL A 18 -6.33 4.29 -11.28
N ASP A 19 -7.39 4.76 -10.61
CA ASP A 19 -8.77 4.37 -10.85
C ASP A 19 -9.15 4.71 -12.30
N ASN A 20 -9.71 3.74 -13.02
CA ASN A 20 -10.05 3.80 -14.46
C ASN A 20 -8.89 3.67 -15.46
N SER A 21 -7.69 3.32 -15.03
CA SER A 21 -6.64 2.91 -15.98
C SER A 21 -6.71 1.39 -16.23
N ASN A 22 -6.21 0.93 -17.39
CA ASN A 22 -5.96 -0.50 -17.64
C ASN A 22 -4.73 -1.02 -16.85
N GLY A 23 -4.38 -0.37 -15.74
CA GLY A 23 -3.21 -0.66 -14.92
C GLY A 23 -1.89 -0.06 -15.42
N THR A 24 -1.86 0.56 -16.61
CA THR A 24 -0.64 1.12 -17.24
C THR A 24 -0.04 2.33 -16.54
N SER A 25 -0.81 2.97 -15.65
CA SER A 25 -0.38 4.15 -14.89
C SER A 25 -0.19 3.85 -13.41
N ASN A 26 -0.28 2.57 -13.03
CA ASN A 26 0.03 2.13 -11.68
C ASN A 26 1.55 1.99 -11.57
N GLY A 27 2.14 2.40 -10.46
CA GLY A 27 3.59 2.43 -10.29
C GLY A 27 4.04 1.96 -8.91
N GLU A 28 5.35 1.81 -8.78
CA GLU A 28 6.03 1.71 -7.50
C GLU A 28 6.61 3.09 -7.15
N SER A 29 6.74 3.40 -5.87
CA SER A 29 7.36 4.64 -5.42
C SER A 29 8.23 4.39 -4.21
N ASP A 30 9.44 4.95 -4.25
CA ASP A 30 10.41 4.91 -3.16
C ASP A 30 10.71 6.33 -2.68
N PHE A 31 10.67 6.54 -1.36
CA PHE A 31 10.95 7.85 -0.77
C PHE A 31 11.38 7.74 0.69
N VAL A 32 12.02 8.80 1.17
CA VAL A 32 12.40 8.94 2.59
C VAL A 32 11.47 9.96 3.23
N LEU A 33 10.96 9.64 4.43
CA LEU A 33 10.20 10.58 5.26
C LEU A 33 11.00 10.95 6.51
N SER A 34 10.94 12.24 6.85
CA SER A 34 11.25 12.80 8.15
C SER A 34 9.96 13.36 8.76
N ILE A 35 9.64 12.89 9.96
CA ILE A 35 8.43 13.17 10.71
C ILE A 35 8.84 13.72 12.07
N GLU A 36 8.38 14.93 12.36
CA GLU A 36 8.70 15.67 13.58
C GLU A 36 7.42 16.22 14.21
N SER A 37 7.30 16.20 15.54
CA SER A 37 6.15 16.79 16.23
C SER A 37 6.01 18.27 15.84
N ASP A 38 4.77 18.73 15.61
CA ASP A 38 4.55 20.14 15.30
C ASP A 38 4.83 21.00 16.55
N PRO A 39 5.73 21.99 16.50
CA PRO A 39 6.07 22.83 17.65
C PRO A 39 4.90 23.68 18.15
N THR A 40 3.87 23.87 17.31
CA THR A 40 2.70 24.69 17.60
C THR A 40 1.44 23.87 17.89
N ASP A 41 1.46 22.56 17.63
CA ASP A 41 0.34 21.65 17.85
C ASP A 41 0.83 20.25 18.25
N SER A 42 0.78 19.93 19.53
CA SER A 42 1.20 18.62 20.07
C SER A 42 0.39 17.43 19.58
N THR A 43 -0.75 17.67 18.92
CA THR A 43 -1.62 16.63 18.34
C THR A 43 -1.32 16.38 16.87
N ARG A 44 -0.29 17.02 16.31
CA ARG A 44 0.13 16.88 14.93
C ARG A 44 1.63 16.71 14.81
N ALA A 45 2.04 16.10 13.72
CA ALA A 45 3.42 16.03 13.28
C ALA A 45 3.52 16.56 11.85
N ARG A 46 4.63 17.21 11.53
CA ARG A 46 4.99 17.66 10.20
C ARG A 46 5.78 16.56 9.52
N ILE A 47 5.46 16.34 8.25
CA ILE A 47 6.14 15.37 7.39
C ILE A 47 6.87 16.16 6.32
N ASN A 48 8.14 15.84 6.13
CA ASN A 48 8.93 16.24 4.97
C ASN A 48 9.51 14.98 4.35
N GLY A 49 9.68 14.97 3.04
CA GLY A 49 10.25 13.83 2.36
C GLY A 49 10.72 14.14 0.96
N GLN A 50 11.41 13.17 0.37
CA GLN A 50 11.89 13.25 -0.99
C GLN A 50 12.05 11.83 -1.55
N GLY A 51 11.90 11.70 -2.86
CA GLY A 51 12.02 10.42 -3.52
C GLY A 51 11.98 10.55 -5.03
N SER A 52 11.79 9.40 -5.67
CA SER A 52 11.64 9.31 -7.11
C SER A 52 10.71 8.17 -7.49
N ASP A 53 9.96 8.36 -8.56
CA ASP A 53 9.20 7.32 -9.24
C ASP A 53 9.34 7.49 -10.76
N ASP A 54 8.51 6.78 -11.52
CA ASP A 54 8.50 6.83 -13.00
C ASP A 54 8.30 8.24 -13.57
N ALA A 55 7.68 9.17 -12.82
CA ALA A 55 7.50 10.55 -13.24
C ALA A 55 8.70 11.47 -12.90
N GLY A 56 9.67 10.97 -12.14
CA GLY A 56 10.90 11.64 -11.78
C GLY A 56 11.04 11.93 -10.29
N SER A 57 11.99 12.80 -9.95
CA SER A 57 12.22 13.21 -8.56
C SER A 57 11.12 14.12 -8.04
N PHE A 58 10.77 13.95 -6.77
CA PHE A 58 9.75 14.74 -6.09
C PHE A 58 10.16 15.08 -4.65
N ALA A 59 9.54 16.14 -4.12
CA ALA A 59 9.51 16.44 -2.70
C ALA A 59 8.12 16.12 -2.13
N MET A 60 8.07 15.74 -0.86
CA MET A 60 6.84 15.51 -0.11
C MET A 60 6.79 16.44 1.11
N THR A 61 5.63 17.02 1.35
CA THR A 61 5.32 17.72 2.60
C THR A 61 3.96 17.28 3.09
N GLY A 62 3.71 17.33 4.40
CA GLY A 62 2.42 16.89 4.90
C GLY A 62 2.29 16.93 6.41
N THR A 63 1.22 16.32 6.90
CA THR A 63 0.97 16.17 8.34
C THR A 63 0.39 14.82 8.69
N LEU A 64 0.75 14.33 9.88
CA LEU A 64 0.12 13.21 10.58
C LEU A 64 -0.57 13.75 11.83
N ASP A 65 -1.83 13.38 12.06
CA ASP A 65 -2.54 13.78 13.28
C ASP A 65 -2.60 12.64 14.33
N SER A 66 -3.14 12.95 15.50
CA SER A 66 -3.24 11.98 16.61
C SER A 66 -4.25 10.85 16.36
N ASN A 67 -5.04 10.93 15.29
CA ASN A 67 -5.96 9.87 14.85
C ASN A 67 -5.34 9.05 13.71
N ASP A 68 -4.03 9.17 13.50
CA ASP A 68 -3.26 8.52 12.45
C ASP A 68 -3.74 8.89 11.03
N LEU A 69 -4.41 10.04 10.87
CA LEU A 69 -4.76 10.56 9.55
C LEU A 69 -3.55 11.26 8.93
N ILE A 70 -3.23 10.88 7.71
CA ILE A 70 -2.13 11.46 6.95
C ILE A 70 -2.65 12.29 5.78
N ASN A 71 -2.02 13.45 5.58
CA ASN A 71 -2.18 14.26 4.39
C ASN A 71 -0.80 14.61 3.85
N LEU A 72 -0.50 14.23 2.61
CA LEU A 72 0.75 14.55 1.93
C LEU A 72 0.49 15.31 0.63
N GLN A 73 1.40 16.20 0.30
CA GLN A 73 1.51 16.86 -0.97
C GLN A 73 2.82 16.39 -1.62
N LYS A 74 2.70 15.66 -2.72
CA LYS A 74 3.82 15.22 -3.56
C LYS A 74 4.02 16.23 -4.68
N ASN A 75 5.17 16.89 -4.73
CA ASN A 75 5.45 17.95 -5.67
C ASN A 75 6.63 17.58 -6.58
N TYR A 76 6.36 17.62 -7.88
CA TYR A 76 7.36 17.65 -8.94
C TYR A 76 7.65 19.11 -9.31
N SER A 77 8.62 19.32 -10.19
CA SER A 77 8.97 20.66 -10.68
C SER A 77 7.83 21.37 -11.43
N THR A 78 6.89 20.63 -12.02
CA THR A 78 5.83 21.18 -12.89
C THR A 78 4.41 20.95 -12.41
N HIS A 79 4.19 20.03 -11.47
CA HIS A 79 2.86 19.65 -10.99
C HIS A 79 2.97 18.95 -9.63
N GLY A 80 1.83 18.65 -9.01
CA GLY A 80 1.81 17.90 -7.75
C GLY A 80 0.48 17.20 -7.51
N TRP A 81 0.52 16.26 -6.57
CA TRP A 81 -0.59 15.39 -6.20
C TRP A 81 -0.81 15.43 -4.69
N ALA A 82 -2.07 15.44 -4.30
CA ALA A 82 -2.48 15.32 -2.91
C ALA A 82 -2.75 13.84 -2.58
N TYR A 83 -2.27 13.42 -1.42
CA TYR A 83 -2.47 12.09 -0.86
C TYR A 83 -3.17 12.26 0.49
N ALA A 84 -4.21 11.49 0.73
CA ALA A 84 -4.95 11.48 1.98
C ALA A 84 -5.25 10.04 2.39
N GLY A 85 -5.00 9.71 3.66
CA GLY A 85 -5.05 8.34 4.10
C GLY A 85 -4.89 8.16 5.60
N LYS A 86 -4.46 6.96 5.98
CA LYS A 86 -4.19 6.56 7.37
C LYS A 86 -2.83 5.90 7.49
N LEU A 87 -2.25 6.00 8.68
CA LEU A 87 -1.15 5.17 9.14
C LEU A 87 -1.70 4.02 9.96
N ASP A 88 -1.43 2.80 9.50
CA ASP A 88 -1.53 1.62 10.35
C ASP A 88 -0.21 1.43 11.09
N ARG A 89 -0.21 1.73 12.40
CA ARG A 89 0.99 1.62 13.25
C ARG A 89 1.40 0.18 13.54
N ALA A 90 0.48 -0.77 13.52
CA ALA A 90 0.80 -2.16 13.83
C ALA A 90 1.65 -2.77 12.72
N SER A 91 1.33 -2.41 11.47
CA SER A 91 2.00 -2.91 10.28
C SER A 91 2.99 -1.90 9.65
N SER A 92 3.11 -0.68 10.19
CA SER A 92 3.89 0.42 9.58
C SER A 92 3.54 0.67 8.11
N VAL A 93 2.23 0.70 7.80
CA VAL A 93 1.71 0.95 6.45
C VAL A 93 0.97 2.28 6.39
N LEU A 94 1.37 3.15 5.47
CA LEU A 94 0.63 4.31 5.02
C LEU A 94 -0.24 3.92 3.84
N HIS A 95 -1.55 4.13 3.91
CA HIS A 95 -2.44 3.79 2.82
C HIS A 95 -3.58 4.78 2.67
N GLY A 96 -4.14 4.87 1.47
CA GLY A 96 -5.28 5.73 1.22
C GLY A 96 -5.45 6.06 -0.25
N SER A 97 -5.92 7.29 -0.49
CA SER A 97 -6.25 7.79 -1.82
C SER A 97 -5.32 8.91 -2.24
N TRP A 98 -5.15 9.08 -3.55
CA TRP A 98 -4.42 10.21 -4.11
C TRP A 98 -5.17 10.82 -5.29
N GLY A 99 -4.83 12.07 -5.59
CA GLY A 99 -5.36 12.79 -6.74
C GLY A 99 -5.10 14.28 -6.69
N ASP A 100 -5.94 15.06 -7.36
CA ASP A 100 -5.76 16.50 -7.51
C ASP A 100 -7.07 17.27 -7.26
N ALA A 101 -6.96 18.58 -7.08
CA ALA A 101 -8.11 19.43 -6.78
C ALA A 101 -9.13 19.54 -7.93
N ARG A 102 -8.76 19.21 -9.17
CA ARG A 102 -9.61 19.32 -10.36
C ARG A 102 -10.42 18.03 -10.60
N ASN A 103 -9.78 16.89 -10.43
CA ASN A 103 -10.30 15.56 -10.74
C ASN A 103 -10.73 14.80 -9.47
N GLY A 104 -10.40 15.31 -8.28
CA GLY A 104 -10.64 14.64 -7.01
C GLY A 104 -9.72 13.43 -6.85
N GLN A 105 -10.23 12.41 -6.17
CA GLN A 105 -9.55 11.13 -6.05
C GLN A 105 -9.42 10.48 -7.44
N ILE A 106 -8.18 10.13 -7.81
CA ILE A 106 -7.88 9.43 -9.05
C ILE A 106 -7.28 8.04 -8.81
N GLY A 107 -7.03 7.66 -7.56
CA GLY A 107 -6.41 6.39 -7.29
C GLY A 107 -6.15 6.11 -5.82
N PHE A 108 -5.46 5.01 -5.57
CA PHE A 108 -5.10 4.53 -4.25
C PHE A 108 -3.61 4.29 -4.12
N PHE A 109 -3.09 4.38 -2.90
CA PHE A 109 -1.71 4.09 -2.57
C PHE A 109 -1.64 3.24 -1.32
N ALA A 110 -0.55 2.48 -1.23
CA ALA A 110 -0.14 1.85 0.01
C ALA A 110 1.38 1.71 0.03
N PHE A 111 2.00 2.26 1.07
CA PHE A 111 3.43 2.35 1.28
C PHE A 111 3.75 1.77 2.64
N HIS A 112 4.75 0.91 2.72
CA HIS A 112 5.24 0.38 3.98
C HIS A 112 6.62 0.96 4.28
N GLN A 113 6.95 1.00 5.57
CA GLN A 113 8.30 1.34 6.01
C GLN A 113 9.26 0.20 5.68
N VAL A 114 10.48 0.55 5.29
CA VAL A 114 11.57 -0.42 5.10
C VAL A 114 12.39 -0.46 6.37
N ASN A 115 12.49 -1.65 6.97
CA ASN A 115 13.38 -1.89 8.11
C ASN A 115 14.72 -2.40 7.59
N ASP A 116 15.80 -1.73 8.01
CA ASP A 116 17.18 -1.93 7.55
C ASP A 116 17.89 -3.11 8.24
N ASP A 117 17.12 -4.02 8.86
CA ASP A 117 17.66 -5.21 9.52
C ASP A 117 18.24 -6.18 8.46
N ASP A 118 19.14 -7.09 8.85
CA ASP A 118 19.80 -8.09 7.98
C ASP A 118 18.78 -9.05 7.32
N VAL A 119 17.99 -8.55 6.36
CA VAL A 119 16.90 -9.31 5.77
C VAL A 119 17.39 -10.08 4.55
N VAL A 120 17.14 -11.38 4.57
CA VAL A 120 17.23 -12.25 3.40
C VAL A 120 16.48 -11.60 2.22
N SER A 121 17.12 -11.50 1.06
CA SER A 121 16.50 -10.86 -0.11
C SER A 121 15.15 -11.50 -0.42
N ALA A 122 14.13 -10.66 -0.65
CA ALA A 122 12.80 -11.14 -1.02
C ALA A 122 12.83 -11.94 -2.33
N ARG A 123 13.85 -11.71 -3.18
CA ARG A 123 14.09 -12.43 -4.44
C ARG A 123 14.24 -13.94 -4.24
N GLU A 124 14.84 -14.37 -3.13
CA GLU A 124 15.01 -15.80 -2.82
C GLU A 124 13.66 -16.49 -2.54
N ARG A 125 12.61 -15.72 -2.27
CA ARG A 125 11.28 -16.19 -1.90
C ARG A 125 10.22 -15.95 -2.99
N ILE A 126 10.60 -15.50 -4.19
CA ILE A 126 9.69 -15.27 -5.34
C ILE A 126 8.76 -16.46 -5.61
N TRP A 127 9.29 -17.68 -5.49
CA TRP A 127 8.54 -18.89 -5.77
C TRP A 127 7.39 -19.13 -4.78
N ARG A 128 7.41 -18.51 -3.59
CA ARG A 128 6.34 -18.59 -2.58
C ARG A 128 5.11 -17.79 -2.98
N THR A 129 5.31 -16.66 -3.67
CA THR A 129 4.24 -15.75 -4.07
C THR A 129 3.57 -16.13 -5.39
N ASN A 130 4.33 -16.74 -6.30
CA ASN A 130 3.87 -17.07 -7.66
C ASN A 130 2.77 -18.13 -7.70
N GLY A 131 1.77 -17.93 -8.55
CA GLY A 131 0.77 -18.94 -8.87
C GLY A 131 -0.62 -18.57 -8.38
N ARG A 132 -1.45 -19.59 -8.27
CA ARG A 132 -2.87 -19.43 -7.98
C ARG A 132 -3.12 -19.30 -6.48
N TRP A 133 -4.02 -18.41 -6.13
CA TRP A 133 -4.48 -18.18 -4.77
C TRP A 133 -6.00 -18.28 -4.73
N LYS A 134 -6.54 -18.91 -3.70
CA LYS A 134 -7.97 -19.09 -3.47
C LYS A 134 -8.30 -18.86 -2.01
N GLY A 135 -9.48 -18.32 -1.74
CA GLY A 135 -9.95 -18.24 -0.36
C GLY A 135 -11.12 -17.29 -0.27
N THR A 136 -11.19 -16.53 0.82
CA THR A 136 -12.35 -15.71 1.12
C THR A 136 -12.00 -14.34 1.67
N TYR A 137 -12.92 -13.39 1.47
CA TYR A 137 -12.94 -12.11 2.15
C TYR A 137 -14.33 -11.86 2.77
N SER A 138 -14.39 -11.03 3.81
CA SER A 138 -15.63 -10.63 4.48
C SER A 138 -15.59 -9.16 4.84
N GLY A 139 -16.74 -8.46 4.80
CA GLY A 139 -16.85 -7.12 5.38
C GLY A 139 -16.82 -7.17 6.91
N ALA A 140 -16.36 -6.10 7.55
CA ALA A 140 -16.18 -6.05 9.02
C ALA A 140 -17.48 -6.23 9.83
N ARG A 141 -18.66 -6.13 9.18
CA ARG A 141 -19.98 -6.30 9.80
C ARG A 141 -20.78 -7.45 9.17
N GLU A 142 -20.13 -8.30 8.39
CA GLU A 142 -20.77 -9.38 7.66
C GLU A 142 -20.26 -10.74 8.16
N ASP A 143 -21.18 -11.66 8.41
CA ASP A 143 -20.84 -13.07 8.66
C ASP A 143 -20.58 -13.85 7.35
N ILE A 144 -20.86 -13.20 6.21
CA ILE A 144 -20.72 -13.81 4.89
C ILE A 144 -19.27 -13.71 4.44
N ARG A 145 -18.72 -14.86 4.05
CA ARG A 145 -17.40 -14.98 3.43
C ARG A 145 -17.57 -15.20 1.93
N TRP A 146 -17.06 -14.26 1.14
CA TRP A 146 -17.14 -14.27 -0.31
C TRP A 146 -15.92 -14.96 -0.91
N PRO A 147 -16.10 -15.93 -1.82
CA PRO A 147 -14.98 -16.61 -2.45
C PRO A 147 -14.25 -15.68 -3.42
N CYS A 148 -12.93 -15.86 -3.51
CA CYS A 148 -12.07 -15.13 -4.44
C CYS A 148 -10.98 -16.07 -4.96
N GLU A 149 -10.66 -15.96 -6.25
CA GLU A 149 -9.55 -16.67 -6.88
C GLU A 149 -8.79 -15.73 -7.82
N PHE A 150 -7.46 -15.78 -7.76
CA PHE A 150 -6.58 -14.99 -8.60
C PHE A 150 -5.25 -15.70 -8.82
N ASP A 151 -4.56 -15.34 -9.90
CA ASP A 151 -3.18 -15.75 -10.15
C ASP A 151 -2.26 -14.55 -9.90
N LEU A 152 -1.17 -14.76 -9.17
CA LEU A 152 -0.09 -13.79 -8.95
C LEU A 152 1.17 -14.18 -9.70
N THR A 153 1.84 -13.17 -10.25
CA THR A 153 3.21 -13.20 -10.73
C THR A 153 4.04 -12.22 -9.91
N ALA A 154 5.06 -12.72 -9.23
CA ALA A 154 6.05 -11.95 -8.52
C ALA A 154 7.27 -11.69 -9.41
N LEU A 155 7.73 -10.44 -9.37
CA LEU A 155 8.87 -9.90 -10.08
C LEU A 155 9.81 -9.25 -9.06
N PRO A 156 11.11 -9.11 -9.36
CA PRO A 156 11.98 -8.26 -8.57
C PRO A 156 11.40 -6.85 -8.45
N GLY A 157 11.31 -6.31 -7.23
CA GLY A 157 10.95 -4.91 -7.00
C GLY A 157 12.15 -3.97 -7.21
N ASN A 158 11.93 -2.69 -6.93
CA ASN A 158 12.98 -1.66 -6.97
C ASN A 158 14.09 -1.88 -5.93
N LYS A 159 13.81 -2.65 -4.88
CA LYS A 159 14.72 -2.96 -3.78
C LYS A 159 14.91 -4.47 -3.60
N ASP A 160 15.98 -4.87 -2.93
CA ASP A 160 16.33 -6.30 -2.76
C ASP A 160 15.43 -7.00 -1.73
N GLU A 161 14.89 -6.24 -0.79
CA GLU A 161 13.91 -6.62 0.23
C GLU A 161 12.47 -6.65 -0.30
N GLN A 162 12.25 -6.29 -1.57
CA GLN A 162 10.93 -6.09 -2.16
C GLN A 162 10.71 -6.94 -3.41
N LEU A 163 9.52 -7.54 -3.49
CA LEU A 163 8.96 -8.09 -4.73
C LEU A 163 7.82 -7.20 -5.19
N ALA A 164 7.79 -6.92 -6.49
CA ALA A 164 6.60 -6.41 -7.15
C ALA A 164 5.69 -7.60 -7.48
N ILE A 165 4.39 -7.49 -7.20
CA ILE A 165 3.40 -8.49 -7.59
C ILE A 165 2.40 -7.89 -8.56
N VAL A 166 2.08 -8.66 -9.59
CA VAL A 166 0.99 -8.38 -10.52
C VAL A 166 0.09 -9.60 -10.62
N GLY A 167 -1.18 -9.39 -10.86
CA GLY A 167 -2.10 -10.51 -10.95
C GLY A 167 -3.42 -10.18 -11.61
N LYS A 168 -4.23 -11.21 -11.76
CA LYS A 168 -5.61 -11.09 -12.24
C LYS A 168 -6.46 -12.18 -11.63
N GLY A 169 -7.72 -11.89 -11.44
CA GLY A 169 -8.66 -12.86 -10.90
C GLY A 169 -10.10 -12.48 -11.18
N THR A 170 -10.99 -13.25 -10.60
CA THR A 170 -12.43 -13.03 -10.68
C THR A 170 -13.06 -13.37 -9.35
N ASP A 171 -14.01 -12.54 -8.93
CA ASP A 171 -14.91 -12.85 -7.83
C ASP A 171 -16.35 -12.45 -8.18
N ASN A 172 -17.24 -12.41 -7.19
CA ASN A 172 -18.64 -12.07 -7.39
C ASN A 172 -18.87 -10.66 -7.96
N ALA A 173 -17.92 -9.73 -7.78
CA ALA A 173 -18.01 -8.38 -8.35
C ALA A 173 -17.53 -8.32 -9.82
N GLY A 174 -16.80 -9.34 -10.27
CA GLY A 174 -16.32 -9.50 -11.64
C GLY A 174 -14.82 -9.73 -11.75
N GLY A 175 -14.29 -9.57 -12.95
CA GLY A 175 -12.85 -9.68 -13.22
C GLY A 175 -12.10 -8.45 -12.70
N PHE A 176 -10.91 -8.68 -12.13
CA PHE A 176 -10.05 -7.64 -11.57
C PHE A 176 -8.58 -7.89 -11.89
N SER A 177 -7.77 -6.84 -11.77
CA SER A 177 -6.31 -6.90 -11.76
C SER A 177 -5.77 -6.67 -10.35
N ILE A 178 -4.54 -7.14 -10.10
CA ILE A 178 -3.80 -6.92 -8.87
C ILE A 178 -2.49 -6.22 -9.22
N LYS A 179 -2.12 -5.22 -8.42
CA LYS A 179 -0.74 -4.73 -8.33
C LYS A 179 -0.40 -4.49 -6.87
N GLY A 180 0.79 -4.88 -6.45
CA GLY A 180 1.20 -4.78 -5.05
C GLY A 180 2.68 -5.06 -4.86
N THR A 181 3.07 -5.16 -3.60
CA THR A 181 4.41 -5.53 -3.17
C THR A 181 4.35 -6.60 -2.07
N VAL A 182 5.41 -7.41 -2.01
CA VAL A 182 5.66 -8.34 -0.90
C VAL A 182 7.06 -8.07 -0.38
N MET A 183 7.16 -7.94 0.93
CA MET A 183 8.42 -7.71 1.62
C MET A 183 9.05 -9.01 2.10
N SER A 184 10.37 -8.98 2.27
CA SER A 184 11.13 -10.08 2.87
C SER A 184 10.71 -10.39 4.32
N THR A 185 10.08 -9.44 5.01
CA THR A 185 9.42 -9.60 6.31
C THR A 185 8.05 -10.27 6.24
N HIS A 186 7.64 -10.77 5.07
CA HIS A 186 6.33 -11.38 4.77
C HIS A 186 5.15 -10.42 4.67
N GLN A 187 5.35 -9.14 4.96
CA GLN A 187 4.30 -8.15 4.76
C GLN A 187 3.90 -8.09 3.28
N VAL A 188 2.59 -8.09 3.03
CA VAL A 188 2.01 -7.98 1.69
C VAL A 188 1.05 -6.80 1.65
N VAL A 189 1.16 -6.05 0.57
CA VAL A 189 0.26 -4.94 0.28
C VAL A 189 -0.09 -5.00 -1.19
N PHE A 190 -1.37 -5.02 -1.53
CA PHE A 190 -1.78 -4.95 -2.92
C PHE A 190 -3.10 -4.22 -3.10
N VAL A 191 -3.28 -3.69 -4.30
CA VAL A 191 -4.53 -3.10 -4.73
C VAL A 191 -5.22 -4.06 -5.69
N LYS A 192 -6.45 -4.42 -5.34
CA LYS A 192 -7.39 -5.15 -6.19
C LYS A 192 -8.20 -4.14 -6.98
N GLN A 193 -8.04 -4.12 -8.29
CA GLN A 193 -8.58 -3.09 -9.16
C GLN A 193 -9.62 -3.65 -10.13
N TYR A 194 -10.80 -3.01 -10.11
CA TYR A 194 -11.90 -3.22 -11.03
C TYR A 194 -12.09 -1.99 -11.92
N ARG A 195 -13.00 -2.11 -12.89
CA ARG A 195 -13.43 -0.94 -13.67
C ARG A 195 -14.17 0.05 -12.75
N GLY A 196 -13.55 1.20 -12.46
CA GLY A 196 -14.15 2.29 -11.69
C GLY A 196 -14.08 2.18 -10.17
N HIS A 197 -13.35 1.19 -9.63
CA HIS A 197 -13.10 1.11 -8.21
C HIS A 197 -11.92 0.20 -7.89
N SER A 198 -11.26 0.48 -6.77
CA SER A 198 -10.16 -0.33 -6.27
C SER A 198 -10.26 -0.48 -4.76
N TRP A 199 -9.68 -1.55 -4.25
CA TRP A 199 -9.64 -1.91 -2.84
C TRP A 199 -8.20 -2.20 -2.44
N ILE A 200 -7.75 -1.66 -1.32
CA ILE A 200 -6.42 -1.90 -0.77
C ILE A 200 -6.50 -3.11 0.15
N TYR A 201 -5.59 -4.05 -0.02
CA TYR A 201 -5.39 -5.22 0.82
C TYR A 201 -4.02 -5.09 1.49
N ARG A 202 -3.97 -5.30 2.81
CA ARG A 202 -2.77 -5.26 3.64
C ARG A 202 -2.76 -6.47 4.55
N GLY A 203 -1.64 -7.14 4.66
CA GLY A 203 -1.56 -8.35 5.46
C GLY A 203 -0.18 -8.93 5.49
N GLU A 204 -0.12 -10.21 5.80
CA GLU A 204 1.13 -10.97 5.90
C GLU A 204 0.99 -12.33 5.21
N LEU A 205 2.13 -12.83 4.73
CA LEU A 205 2.31 -14.23 4.38
C LEU A 205 2.76 -15.01 5.62
N ASP A 206 2.30 -16.24 5.76
CA ASP A 206 2.88 -17.17 6.73
C ASP A 206 4.33 -17.53 6.37
N GLU A 207 5.05 -18.16 7.31
CA GLU A 207 6.48 -18.50 7.13
C GLU A 207 6.75 -19.39 5.91
N ASP A 208 5.78 -20.22 5.53
CA ASP A 208 5.85 -21.13 4.38
C ASP A 208 5.43 -20.45 3.07
N GLY A 209 4.78 -19.28 3.14
CA GLY A 209 4.18 -18.57 2.00
C GLY A 209 3.02 -19.34 1.36
N SER A 210 2.29 -20.10 2.18
CA SER A 210 1.13 -20.91 1.81
C SER A 210 -0.20 -20.22 2.12
N VAL A 211 -0.20 -19.31 3.10
CA VAL A 211 -1.36 -18.53 3.54
C VAL A 211 -1.04 -17.05 3.46
N MET A 212 -2.01 -16.27 2.99
CA MET A 212 -1.99 -14.82 2.97
C MET A 212 -3.24 -14.31 3.68
N GLU A 213 -3.08 -13.51 4.73
CA GLU A 213 -4.21 -13.00 5.50
C GLU A 213 -4.02 -11.56 5.96
N GLY A 214 -5.12 -10.87 6.21
CA GLY A 214 -5.10 -9.50 6.70
C GLY A 214 -6.40 -8.77 6.46
N ASP A 215 -6.29 -7.46 6.25
CA ASP A 215 -7.40 -6.52 6.13
C ASP A 215 -7.49 -5.93 4.72
N TRP A 216 -8.70 -5.57 4.31
CA TRP A 216 -8.93 -4.77 3.13
C TRP A 216 -9.78 -3.54 3.46
N GLU A 217 -9.62 -2.48 2.65
CA GLU A 217 -10.45 -1.28 2.75
C GLU A 217 -10.56 -0.51 1.43
N GLY A 218 -11.57 0.35 1.35
CA GLY A 218 -11.80 1.25 0.22
C GLY A 218 -13.20 1.87 0.28
N LYS A 219 -13.42 3.03 -0.32
CA LYS A 219 -14.76 3.66 -0.44
C LYS A 219 -15.63 3.71 0.85
N GLY A 220 -15.01 3.69 2.03
CA GLY A 220 -15.71 3.70 3.33
C GLY A 220 -16.04 2.31 3.90
N ASP A 221 -15.76 1.23 3.17
CA ASP A 221 -15.88 -0.14 3.65
C ASP A 221 -14.51 -0.72 4.02
N GLN A 222 -14.56 -1.74 4.88
CA GLN A 222 -13.38 -2.47 5.34
C GLN A 222 -13.77 -3.90 5.71
N GLY A 223 -12.78 -4.78 5.81
CA GLY A 223 -12.99 -6.16 6.19
C GLY A 223 -11.70 -6.96 6.23
N THR A 224 -11.82 -8.29 6.32
CA THR A 224 -10.71 -9.22 6.44
C THR A 224 -10.65 -10.17 5.24
N PHE A 225 -9.49 -10.76 5.01
CA PHE A 225 -9.30 -11.79 4.00
C PHE A 225 -8.35 -12.90 4.47
N THR A 226 -8.52 -14.08 3.86
CA THR A 226 -7.59 -15.20 3.97
C THR A 226 -7.56 -15.93 2.63
N PHE A 227 -6.38 -16.06 2.03
CA PHE A 227 -6.14 -16.76 0.79
C PHE A 227 -5.07 -17.83 0.99
N THR A 228 -5.24 -18.96 0.34
CA THR A 228 -4.34 -20.11 0.35
C THR A 228 -3.92 -20.45 -1.07
N ARG A 229 -2.70 -20.93 -1.22
CA ARG A 229 -2.12 -21.30 -2.51
C ARG A 229 -2.52 -22.70 -2.99
#